data_AF-A0A812KQA8-F1
#
_entry.id   AF-A0A812KQA8-F1
#
_cell.length_a   1.000
_cell.length_b   1.000
_cell.length_c   1.000
_cell.angle_alpha   90.00
_cell.angle_beta   90.00
_cell.angle_gamma   90.00
#
_symmetry.space_group_name_H-M   'P 1'
#
loop_
_entity.id
_entity.type
_entity.pdbx_description
1 polymer ?
#
loop_
_entity_poly.entity_id
_entity_poly.type
_entity_poly.pdbx_seq_one_letter_code
_entity_poly.pdbx_strand_id
1 'polypeptide(L)'
;VIYVGTVVFFAWIFVTIFDDIEGYIHGMPVNKGLDAFSTSLNTMFIAGSTDDFVDCLLPSYSTYRSSGLLWLLFLVIVHVLLLNLVLDMLVAAYTKYSEEQEEMVTEEKVQGILNVFRTVSRVTGSEVITRRTFMDFCEEYSKSPAVRPITANTADIMFTTMDEDKSEELEKDEFFGICGVIQWLGLGFRDVGCVQE
;
A
#
# COMPACT_ATOMS: atom_id res chain seq x y z
N VAL A 1 14.29 12.98 -6.53
CA VAL A 1 15.19 13.95 -7.21
C VAL A 1 15.24 15.28 -6.47
N ILE A 2 14.09 15.93 -6.20
CA ILE A 2 14.05 17.25 -5.53
C ILE A 2 14.72 17.20 -4.14
N TYR A 3 14.41 16.18 -3.32
CA TYR A 3 15.02 16.01 -1.99
C TYR A 3 16.56 15.97 -2.03
N VAL A 4 17.12 15.05 -2.82
CA VAL A 4 18.58 14.89 -2.96
C VAL A 4 19.23 16.15 -3.55
N GLY A 5 18.57 16.80 -4.51
CA GLY A 5 19.05 18.07 -5.09
C GLY A 5 19.14 19.19 -4.06
N THR A 6 18.15 19.33 -3.18
CA THR A 6 18.17 20.31 -2.09
C THR A 6 19.26 20.00 -1.07
N VAL A 7 19.45 18.74 -0.68
CA VAL A 7 20.53 18.33 0.24
C VAL A 7 21.91 18.66 -0.35
N VAL A 8 22.14 18.36 -1.62
CA VAL A 8 23.40 18.67 -2.32
C VAL A 8 23.62 20.19 -2.44
N PHE A 9 22.58 20.96 -2.74
CA PHE A 9 22.66 22.42 -2.84
C PHE A 9 23.01 23.07 -1.49
N PHE A 10 22.37 22.63 -0.41
CA PHE A 10 22.71 23.12 0.93
C PHE A 10 24.09 22.65 1.38
N ALA A 11 24.48 21.40 1.10
CA ALA A 11 25.84 20.92 1.39
C ALA A 11 26.90 21.78 0.69
N TRP A 12 26.68 22.20 -0.56
CA TRP A 12 27.58 23.12 -1.25
C TRP A 12 27.64 24.52 -0.60
N ILE A 13 26.48 25.08 -0.21
CA ILE A 13 26.43 26.37 0.53
C ILE A 13 27.19 26.28 1.85
N PHE A 14 27.00 25.20 2.60
CA PHE A 14 27.67 25.00 3.89
C PHE A 14 29.18 24.84 3.73
N VAL A 15 29.66 24.04 2.77
CA VAL A 15 31.09 23.97 2.45
C VAL A 15 31.62 25.36 2.13
N THR A 16 30.99 26.08 1.19
CA THR A 16 31.50 27.39 0.75
C THR A 16 31.54 28.44 1.87
N ILE A 17 30.70 28.32 2.89
CA ILE A 17 30.68 29.24 4.05
C ILE A 17 31.69 28.82 5.14
N PHE A 18 31.90 27.52 5.33
CA PHE A 18 32.68 26.98 6.46
C PHE A 18 34.07 26.45 6.08
N ASP A 19 34.39 26.30 4.79
CA ASP A 19 35.69 25.83 4.27
C ASP A 19 36.85 26.77 4.65
N ASP A 20 36.59 28.08 4.70
CA ASP A 20 37.61 29.10 5.03
C ASP A 20 37.76 29.35 6.55
N ILE A 21 37.03 28.65 7.41
CA ILE A 21 37.02 28.91 8.87
C ILE A 21 37.86 27.86 9.59
N GLU A 22 39.15 28.17 9.78
CA GLU A 22 40.04 27.38 10.63
C GLU A 22 39.95 27.84 12.09
N GLY A 23 39.45 26.97 12.98
CA GLY A 23 39.39 27.25 14.42
C GLY A 23 39.09 26.00 15.24
N TYR A 24 39.49 26.00 16.52
CA TYR A 24 39.17 24.95 17.48
C TYR A 24 38.36 25.54 18.62
N ILE A 25 37.15 25.03 18.85
CA ILE A 25 36.33 25.37 20.02
C ILE A 25 36.15 24.09 20.83
N HIS A 26 36.58 24.12 22.10
CA HIS A 26 36.51 22.98 23.04
C HIS A 26 37.13 21.66 22.53
N GLY A 27 38.26 21.75 21.81
CA GLY A 27 39.00 20.56 21.35
C GLY A 27 38.39 19.84 20.14
N MET A 28 37.30 20.35 19.58
CA MET A 28 36.76 19.91 18.29
C MET A 28 36.98 21.01 17.23
N PRO A 29 37.28 20.61 15.99
CA PRO A 29 37.47 21.58 14.93
C PRO A 29 36.11 22.18 14.55
N VAL A 30 36.06 23.50 14.33
CA VAL A 30 34.82 24.27 14.06
C VAL A 30 34.09 23.75 12.81
N ASN A 31 34.85 23.15 11.92
CA ASN A 31 34.40 22.57 10.66
C ASN A 31 34.09 21.07 10.76
N LYS A 32 34.08 20.41 11.94
CA LYS A 32 33.81 18.95 12.06
C LYS A 32 32.61 18.50 11.21
N GLY A 33 32.88 17.82 10.09
CA GLY A 33 31.86 17.34 9.15
C GLY A 33 31.60 18.24 7.93
N LEU A 34 32.22 19.41 7.85
CA LEU A 34 32.04 20.46 6.83
C LEU A 34 33.32 20.75 6.01
N ASP A 35 34.44 20.07 6.29
CA ASP A 35 35.79 20.29 5.71
C ASP A 35 35.90 19.94 4.22
N ALA A 36 35.05 19.04 3.76
CA ALA A 36 35.09 18.53 2.39
C ALA A 36 33.68 18.30 1.90
N PHE A 37 33.45 18.47 0.60
CA PHE A 37 32.13 18.29 -0.01
C PHE A 37 31.50 16.91 0.29
N SER A 38 32.31 15.84 0.26
CA SER A 38 31.85 14.48 0.56
C SER A 38 31.41 14.32 2.03
N THR A 39 32.21 14.85 2.96
CA THR A 39 31.92 14.81 4.39
C THR A 39 30.71 15.66 4.73
N SER A 40 30.61 16.84 4.12
CA SER A 40 29.49 17.80 4.29
C SER A 40 28.19 17.25 3.76
N LEU A 41 28.23 16.53 2.64
CA LEU A 41 27.04 15.87 2.10
C LEU A 41 26.55 14.79 3.07
N ASN A 42 27.45 13.98 3.62
CA ASN A 42 27.10 12.97 4.63
C ASN A 42 26.53 13.62 5.91
N THR A 43 27.21 14.64 6.44
CA THR A 43 26.75 15.39 7.61
C THR A 43 25.40 16.06 7.37
N MET A 44 25.16 16.65 6.19
CA MET A 44 23.86 17.24 5.83
C MET A 44 22.77 16.19 5.62
N PHE A 45 23.13 14.99 5.16
CA PHE A 45 22.18 13.89 5.01
C PHE A 45 21.74 13.37 6.38
N ILE A 46 22.69 13.12 7.29
CA ILE A 46 22.46 12.68 8.67
C ILE A 46 21.64 13.74 9.44
N ALA A 47 22.07 15.00 9.37
CA ALA A 47 21.35 16.13 9.95
C ALA A 47 19.96 16.33 9.30
N GLY A 48 19.84 16.03 8.01
CA GLY A 48 18.59 16.03 7.25
C GLY A 48 17.62 14.92 7.63
N SER A 49 18.08 13.87 8.32
CA SER A 49 17.25 12.87 9.01
C SER A 49 17.02 13.18 10.50
N THR A 50 17.42 14.36 10.98
CA THR A 50 17.46 14.75 12.41
C THR A 50 18.30 13.86 13.32
N ASP A 51 19.09 12.97 12.73
CA ASP A 51 20.05 12.15 13.46
C ASP A 51 21.30 12.98 13.75
N ASP A 52 21.83 12.92 14.98
CA ASP A 52 22.98 13.71 15.45
C ASP A 52 22.99 15.21 15.07
N PHE A 53 21.81 15.80 14.86
CA PHE A 53 21.67 17.20 14.38
C PHE A 53 22.29 18.20 15.36
N VAL A 54 22.05 18.02 16.66
CA VAL A 54 22.54 18.92 17.71
C VAL A 54 24.06 18.92 17.75
N ASP A 55 24.70 17.77 17.56
CA ASP A 55 26.15 17.62 17.56
C ASP A 55 26.80 18.25 16.32
N CYS A 56 26.10 18.23 15.18
CA CYS A 56 26.53 18.92 13.96
C CYS A 56 26.32 20.44 14.04
N LEU A 57 25.25 20.89 14.71
CA LEU A 57 24.91 22.30 14.90
C LEU A 57 25.86 23.01 15.88
N LEU A 58 26.23 22.34 16.98
CA LEU A 58 26.96 22.92 18.11
C LEU A 58 28.25 23.68 17.73
N PRO A 59 29.19 23.10 16.94
CA PRO A 59 30.44 23.77 16.58
C PRO A 59 30.21 24.99 15.66
N SER A 60 29.25 24.88 14.74
CA SER A 60 28.88 25.97 13.82
C SER A 60 28.20 27.14 14.56
N TYR A 61 27.30 26.81 15.50
CA TYR A 61 26.55 27.77 16.30
C TYR A 61 27.42 28.51 17.33
N SER A 62 28.39 27.81 17.93
CA SER A 62 29.30 28.42 18.91
C SER A 62 30.25 29.44 18.28
N THR A 63 30.56 29.30 16.99
CA THR A 63 31.45 30.24 16.25
C THR A 63 30.67 31.45 15.76
N TYR A 64 29.54 31.23 15.08
CA TYR A 64 28.69 32.29 14.56
C TYR A 64 27.23 32.01 14.91
N ARG A 65 26.64 32.84 15.78
CA ARG A 65 25.21 32.73 16.17
C ARG A 65 24.26 32.83 14.98
N SER A 66 24.66 33.51 13.91
CA SER A 66 23.87 33.61 12.68
C SER A 66 23.81 32.32 11.87
N SER A 67 24.72 31.36 12.10
CA SER A 67 24.69 30.02 11.49
C SER A 67 23.42 29.24 11.88
N GLY A 68 22.90 29.47 13.09
CA GLY A 68 21.67 28.80 13.56
C GLY A 68 20.44 29.12 12.70
N LEU A 69 20.38 30.30 12.08
CA LEU A 69 19.27 30.67 11.18
C LEU A 69 19.33 29.88 9.86
N LEU A 70 20.53 29.62 9.35
CA LEU A 70 20.75 28.84 8.13
C LEU A 70 20.39 27.36 8.36
N TRP A 71 20.79 26.80 9.51
CA TRP A 71 20.41 25.45 9.94
C TRP A 71 18.88 25.30 10.16
N LEU A 72 18.23 26.29 10.75
CA LEU A 72 16.78 26.28 10.93
C LEU A 72 16.05 26.32 9.59
N LEU A 73 16.50 27.18 8.66
CA LEU A 73 15.94 27.26 7.31
C LEU A 73 16.13 25.94 6.55
N PHE A 74 17.30 25.31 6.67
CA PHE A 74 17.55 23.97 6.13
C PHE A 74 16.57 22.93 6.70
N LEU A 75 16.38 22.88 8.02
CA LEU A 75 15.44 21.95 8.65
C LEU A 75 14.01 22.17 8.19
N VAL A 76 13.54 23.42 8.11
CA VAL A 76 12.18 23.71 7.64
C VAL A 76 11.98 23.21 6.20
N ILE A 77 12.96 23.41 5.33
CA ILE A 77 12.85 22.96 3.94
C ILE A 77 12.91 21.43 3.84
N VAL A 78 13.84 20.78 4.53
CA VAL A 78 14.04 19.33 4.42
C VAL A 78 12.95 18.54 5.15
N HIS A 79 12.62 18.92 6.39
CA HIS A 79 11.62 18.21 7.18
C HIS A 79 10.18 18.66 6.92
N VAL A 80 9.92 19.98 6.87
CA VAL A 80 8.52 20.44 6.79
C VAL A 80 8.02 20.47 5.36
N LEU A 81 8.85 20.83 4.38
CA LEU A 81 8.42 20.86 2.98
C LEU A 81 8.67 19.52 2.28
N LEU A 82 9.91 19.02 2.31
CA LEU A 82 10.26 17.86 1.50
C LEU A 82 9.76 16.53 2.08
N LEU A 83 9.86 16.30 3.40
CA LEU A 83 9.36 15.06 4.00
C LEU A 83 7.84 14.94 3.86
N ASN A 84 7.09 16.02 4.09
CA ASN A 84 5.64 16.03 3.89
C ASN A 84 5.26 15.77 2.43
N LEU A 85 5.96 16.39 1.47
CA LEU A 85 5.74 16.10 0.05
C LEU A 85 6.02 14.63 -0.30
N VAL A 86 7.09 14.04 0.25
CA VAL A 86 7.42 12.63 0.03
C VAL A 86 6.36 11.71 0.63
N LEU A 87 5.86 12.02 1.83
CA LEU A 87 4.78 11.27 2.47
C LEU A 87 3.49 11.34 1.66
N ASP A 88 3.11 12.52 1.18
CA ASP A 88 1.92 12.68 0.34
C ASP A 88 2.03 11.89 -0.96
N MET A 89 3.20 11.95 -1.61
CA MET A 89 3.47 11.16 -2.82
C MET A 89 3.44 9.66 -2.53
N LEU A 90 3.97 9.22 -1.39
CA LEU A 90 3.96 7.82 -0.98
C LEU A 90 2.53 7.34 -0.72
N VAL A 91 1.71 8.12 -0.03
CA VAL A 91 0.29 7.81 0.21
C VAL A 91 -0.44 7.74 -1.12
N ALA A 92 -0.29 8.71 -2.01
CA ALA A 92 -0.94 8.69 -3.32
C ALA A 92 -0.55 7.46 -4.15
N ALA A 93 0.74 7.10 -4.17
CA ALA A 93 1.22 5.90 -4.86
C ALA A 93 0.69 4.61 -4.21
N TYR A 94 0.65 4.54 -2.88
CA TYR A 94 0.15 3.40 -2.14
C TYR A 94 -1.36 3.21 -2.35
N THR A 95 -2.15 4.29 -2.27
CA THR A 95 -3.59 4.25 -2.54
C THR A 95 -3.86 3.75 -3.95
N LYS A 96 -3.17 4.29 -4.95
CA LYS A 96 -3.31 3.83 -6.34
C LYS A 96 -2.95 2.35 -6.48
N TYR A 97 -1.85 1.91 -5.86
CA TYR A 97 -1.44 0.51 -5.91
C TYR A 97 -2.44 -0.43 -5.21
N SER A 98 -3.06 0.03 -4.12
CA SER A 98 -4.11 -0.71 -3.42
C SER A 98 -5.38 -0.82 -4.28
N GLU A 99 -5.80 0.27 -4.91
CA GLU A 99 -6.95 0.29 -5.82
C GLU A 99 -6.73 -0.64 -7.02
N GLU A 100 -5.55 -0.60 -7.65
CA GLU A 100 -5.20 -1.49 -8.77
C GLU A 100 -5.22 -2.97 -8.34
N GLN A 101 -4.77 -3.29 -7.12
CA GLN A 101 -4.86 -4.66 -6.61
C GLN A 101 -6.30 -5.10 -6.37
N GLU A 102 -7.15 -4.24 -5.79
CA GLU A 102 -8.56 -4.56 -5.58
C GLU A 102 -9.31 -4.74 -6.92
N GLU A 103 -8.99 -3.92 -7.91
CA GLU A 103 -9.55 -4.04 -9.26
C GLU A 103 -9.13 -5.35 -9.93
N MET A 104 -7.83 -5.70 -9.93
CA MET A 104 -7.35 -6.97 -10.48
C MET A 104 -8.00 -8.18 -9.80
N VAL A 105 -8.11 -8.17 -8.47
CA VAL A 105 -8.78 -9.25 -7.73
C VAL A 105 -10.26 -9.34 -8.11
N THR A 106 -10.93 -8.21 -8.34
CA THR A 106 -12.33 -8.17 -8.76
C THR A 106 -12.50 -8.69 -10.18
N GLU A 107 -11.63 -8.29 -11.11
CA GLU A 107 -11.61 -8.80 -12.48
C GLU A 107 -11.37 -10.31 -12.54
N GLU A 108 -10.38 -10.82 -11.78
CA GLU A 108 -10.10 -12.25 -11.70
C GLU A 108 -11.30 -13.04 -11.15
N LYS A 109 -12.00 -12.49 -10.14
CA LYS A 109 -13.22 -13.09 -9.60
C LYS A 109 -14.33 -13.13 -10.65
N VAL A 110 -14.61 -12.02 -11.32
CA VAL A 110 -15.64 -11.93 -12.37
C VAL A 110 -15.31 -12.88 -13.52
N GLN A 111 -14.04 -12.96 -13.92
CA GLN A 111 -13.60 -13.85 -14.99
C GLN A 111 -13.66 -15.34 -14.58
N GLY A 112 -13.37 -15.63 -13.30
CA GLY A 112 -13.58 -16.96 -12.71
C GLY A 112 -15.05 -17.38 -12.78
N ILE A 113 -15.97 -16.51 -12.36
CA ILE A 113 -17.41 -16.78 -12.40
C ILE A 113 -17.90 -16.98 -13.84
N LEU A 114 -17.45 -16.13 -14.78
CA LEU A 114 -17.77 -16.27 -16.21
C LEU A 114 -17.31 -17.61 -16.79
N ASN A 115 -16.12 -18.07 -16.40
CA ASN A 115 -15.60 -19.36 -16.86
C ASN A 115 -16.40 -20.54 -16.29
N VAL A 116 -16.84 -20.45 -15.04
CA VAL A 116 -17.73 -21.45 -14.43
C VAL A 116 -19.07 -21.47 -15.16
N PHE A 117 -19.71 -20.32 -15.35
CA PHE A 117 -20.97 -20.21 -16.09
C PHE A 117 -20.86 -20.82 -17.49
N ARG A 118 -19.83 -20.42 -18.26
CA ARG A 118 -19.58 -20.98 -19.60
C ARG A 118 -19.38 -22.49 -19.59
N THR A 119 -18.72 -23.03 -18.57
CA THR A 119 -18.50 -24.47 -18.44
C THR A 119 -19.81 -25.20 -18.16
N VAL A 120 -20.63 -24.68 -17.25
CA VAL A 120 -21.95 -25.24 -16.91
C VAL A 120 -22.89 -25.18 -18.13
N SER A 121 -22.98 -24.04 -18.82
CA SER A 121 -23.81 -23.90 -20.02
C SER A 121 -23.37 -24.86 -21.15
N ARG A 122 -22.06 -25.08 -21.30
CA ARG A 122 -21.53 -26.02 -22.31
C ARG A 122 -21.86 -27.48 -22.01
N VAL A 123 -21.85 -27.88 -20.73
CA VAL A 123 -22.16 -29.25 -20.31
C VAL A 123 -23.67 -29.53 -20.42
N THR A 124 -24.50 -28.55 -20.05
CA THR A 124 -25.96 -28.68 -20.07
C THR A 124 -26.55 -28.47 -21.47
N GLY A 125 -25.83 -27.77 -22.37
CA GLY A 125 -26.33 -27.43 -23.70
C GLY A 125 -27.45 -26.38 -23.70
N SER A 126 -27.65 -25.71 -22.56
CA SER A 126 -28.62 -24.63 -22.36
C SER A 126 -27.90 -23.38 -21.88
N GLU A 127 -28.41 -22.22 -22.29
CA GLU A 127 -27.88 -20.90 -21.89
C GLU A 127 -28.32 -20.49 -20.48
N VAL A 128 -29.22 -21.27 -19.87
CA VAL A 128 -29.78 -21.09 -18.51
C VAL A 128 -29.41 -22.25 -17.59
N ILE A 129 -29.21 -21.94 -16.30
CA ILE A 129 -28.84 -22.93 -15.28
C ILE A 129 -30.11 -23.34 -14.51
N THR A 130 -30.54 -24.59 -14.69
CA THR A 130 -31.70 -25.13 -13.95
C THR A 130 -31.36 -25.42 -12.49
N ARG A 131 -32.38 -25.41 -11.61
CA ARG A 131 -32.24 -25.73 -10.18
C ARG A 131 -31.48 -27.02 -9.88
N ARG A 132 -31.68 -28.08 -10.68
CA ARG A 132 -30.96 -29.36 -10.52
C ARG A 132 -29.47 -29.22 -10.79
N THR A 133 -29.12 -28.56 -11.89
CA THR A 133 -27.72 -28.30 -12.26
C THR A 133 -27.02 -27.43 -11.22
N PHE A 134 -27.73 -26.47 -10.63
CA PHE A 134 -27.20 -25.63 -9.55
C PHE A 134 -26.92 -26.41 -8.26
N MET A 135 -27.84 -27.30 -7.87
CA MET A 135 -27.65 -28.17 -6.70
C MET A 135 -26.45 -29.11 -6.87
N ASP A 136 -26.31 -29.72 -8.05
CA ASP A 136 -25.17 -30.57 -8.38
C ASP A 136 -23.85 -29.78 -8.34
N PHE A 137 -23.87 -28.53 -8.83
CA PHE A 137 -22.74 -27.62 -8.74
C PHE A 137 -22.37 -27.28 -7.28
N CYS A 138 -23.34 -26.95 -6.42
CA CYS A 138 -23.09 -26.68 -5.02
C CYS A 138 -22.53 -27.91 -4.28
N GLU A 139 -23.01 -29.11 -4.61
CA GLU A 139 -22.51 -30.36 -4.05
C GLU A 139 -21.05 -30.61 -4.46
N GLU A 140 -20.71 -30.47 -5.75
CA GLU A 140 -19.32 -30.60 -6.21
C GLU A 140 -18.41 -29.49 -5.65
N TYR A 141 -18.90 -28.26 -5.57
CA TYR A 141 -18.17 -27.13 -4.99
C TYR A 141 -17.88 -27.36 -3.49
N SER A 142 -18.81 -27.99 -2.77
CA SER A 142 -18.66 -28.35 -1.35
C SER A 142 -17.60 -29.42 -1.07
N LYS A 143 -17.18 -30.18 -2.09
CA LYS A 143 -16.11 -31.20 -1.99
C LYS A 143 -14.71 -30.58 -2.05
N SER A 144 -14.59 -29.31 -2.45
CA SER A 144 -13.31 -28.61 -2.49
C SER A 144 -12.81 -28.31 -1.07
N PRO A 145 -11.55 -28.67 -0.71
CA PRO A 145 -11.01 -28.48 0.64
C PRO A 145 -10.85 -27.00 1.03
N ALA A 146 -10.96 -26.08 0.07
CA ALA A 146 -10.87 -24.64 0.29
C ALA A 146 -12.23 -23.98 0.63
N VAL A 147 -13.33 -24.76 0.66
CA VAL A 147 -14.69 -24.24 0.79
C VAL A 147 -15.42 -24.98 1.91
N ARG A 148 -16.21 -24.26 2.71
CA ARG A 148 -17.09 -24.88 3.71
C ARG A 148 -18.20 -25.66 2.99
N PRO A 149 -18.56 -26.87 3.46
CA PRO A 149 -19.63 -27.62 2.85
C PRO A 149 -20.96 -26.86 2.92
N ILE A 150 -21.52 -26.56 1.75
CA ILE A 150 -22.83 -25.91 1.60
C ILE A 150 -23.89 -27.00 1.78
N THR A 151 -24.76 -26.87 2.77
CA THR A 151 -25.86 -27.83 2.95
C THR A 151 -26.90 -27.65 1.85
N ALA A 152 -27.56 -28.73 1.43
CA ALA A 152 -28.60 -28.68 0.39
C ALA A 152 -29.72 -27.67 0.73
N ASN A 153 -30.04 -27.50 2.02
CA ASN A 153 -31.03 -26.52 2.46
C ASN A 153 -30.55 -25.07 2.28
N THR A 154 -29.25 -24.82 2.48
CA THR A 154 -28.64 -23.50 2.23
C THR A 154 -28.57 -23.21 0.73
N ALA A 155 -28.20 -24.20 -0.09
CA ALA A 155 -28.19 -24.06 -1.54
C ALA A 155 -29.61 -23.78 -2.09
N ASP A 156 -30.64 -24.42 -1.52
CA ASP A 156 -32.02 -24.18 -1.91
C ASP A 156 -32.51 -22.77 -1.58
N ILE A 157 -32.15 -22.26 -0.39
CA ILE A 157 -32.45 -20.88 0.01
C ILE A 157 -31.69 -19.89 -0.88
N MET A 158 -30.42 -20.16 -1.20
CA MET A 158 -29.62 -19.32 -2.10
C MET A 158 -30.24 -19.24 -3.50
N PHE A 159 -30.69 -20.37 -4.04
CA PHE A 159 -31.39 -20.42 -5.33
C PHE A 159 -32.69 -19.62 -5.27
N THR A 160 -33.55 -19.89 -4.28
CA THR A 160 -34.86 -19.25 -4.14
C THR A 160 -34.78 -17.75 -3.87
N THR A 161 -33.70 -17.27 -3.27
CA THR A 161 -33.51 -15.84 -2.98
C THR A 161 -33.05 -15.06 -4.21
N MET A 162 -32.42 -15.71 -5.17
CA MET A 162 -31.80 -15.09 -6.35
C MET A 162 -32.61 -15.31 -7.63
N ASP A 163 -33.47 -16.34 -7.66
CA ASP A 163 -34.54 -16.55 -8.65
C ASP A 163 -35.67 -15.53 -8.38
N GLU A 164 -35.48 -14.28 -8.84
CA GLU A 164 -36.44 -13.19 -8.62
C GLU A 164 -37.73 -13.39 -9.41
N ASP A 165 -37.66 -14.07 -10.56
CA ASP A 165 -38.77 -14.29 -11.48
C ASP A 165 -39.53 -15.61 -11.24
N LYS A 166 -39.01 -16.49 -10.38
CA LYS A 166 -39.55 -17.84 -10.09
C LYS A 166 -39.65 -18.70 -11.34
N SER A 167 -38.74 -18.51 -12.28
CA SER A 167 -38.70 -19.28 -13.53
C SER A 167 -38.13 -20.70 -13.33
N GLU A 168 -37.57 -21.00 -12.15
CA GLU A 168 -36.77 -22.20 -11.87
C GLU A 168 -35.48 -22.30 -12.71
N GLU A 169 -35.09 -21.20 -13.37
CA GLU A 169 -33.93 -21.05 -14.23
C GLU A 169 -33.12 -19.83 -13.78
N LEU A 170 -31.79 -19.94 -13.75
CA LEU A 170 -30.91 -18.81 -13.42
C LEU A 170 -30.30 -18.21 -14.68
N GLU A 171 -30.52 -16.92 -14.85
CA GLU A 171 -29.84 -16.11 -15.85
C GLU A 171 -28.42 -15.76 -15.41
N LYS A 172 -27.63 -15.26 -16.36
CA LYS A 172 -26.21 -14.95 -16.14
C LYS A 172 -26.01 -13.94 -15.00
N ASP A 173 -26.85 -12.92 -14.91
CA ASP A 173 -26.75 -11.86 -13.92
C ASP A 173 -27.14 -12.34 -12.51
N GLU A 174 -28.15 -13.21 -12.41
CA GLU A 174 -28.54 -13.87 -11.15
C GLU A 174 -27.46 -14.85 -10.67
N PHE A 175 -26.83 -15.58 -11.60
CA PHE A 175 -25.71 -16.47 -11.30
C PHE A 175 -24.49 -15.71 -10.75
N PHE A 176 -24.20 -14.51 -11.27
CA PHE A 176 -23.17 -13.65 -10.69
C PHE A 176 -23.48 -13.26 -9.25
N GLY A 177 -24.75 -12.90 -8.96
CA GLY A 177 -25.21 -12.60 -7.61
C GLY A 177 -24.98 -13.77 -6.65
N ILE A 178 -25.36 -14.98 -7.06
CA ILE A 178 -25.17 -16.20 -6.26
C ILE A 178 -23.70 -16.48 -5.99
N CYS A 179 -22.84 -16.43 -7.01
CA CYS A 179 -21.41 -16.66 -6.84
C CYS A 179 -20.78 -15.59 -5.92
N GLY A 180 -21.24 -14.34 -5.97
CA GLY A 180 -20.84 -13.29 -5.03
C GLY A 180 -21.21 -13.62 -3.58
N VAL A 181 -22.43 -14.11 -3.34
CA VAL A 181 -22.89 -14.53 -1.99
C VAL A 181 -22.11 -15.74 -1.48
N ILE A 182 -21.86 -16.74 -2.32
CA ILE A 182 -21.06 -17.93 -1.97
C ILE A 182 -19.62 -17.52 -1.61
N GLN A 183 -19.04 -16.60 -2.37
CA GLN A 183 -17.68 -16.11 -2.12
C GLN A 183 -17.62 -15.26 -0.84
N TRP A 184 -18.63 -14.43 -0.57
CA TRP A 184 -18.74 -13.68 0.69
C TRP A 184 -18.88 -14.62 1.90
N LEU A 185 -19.71 -15.66 1.78
CA LEU A 185 -19.89 -16.66 2.85
C LEU A 185 -18.60 -17.47 3.12
N GLY A 186 -17.79 -17.71 2.08
CA GLY A 186 -16.48 -18.35 2.20
C GLY A 186 -15.38 -17.45 2.76
N LEU A 187 -15.39 -16.15 2.43
CA LEU A 187 -14.39 -15.18 2.92
C LEU A 187 -14.69 -14.66 4.33
N GLY A 188 -15.96 -14.43 4.68
CA GLY A 188 -16.37 -13.86 5.97
C GLY A 188 -16.01 -14.72 7.20
N PHE A 189 -15.63 -15.98 7.02
CA PHE A 189 -15.13 -16.85 8.09
C PHE A 189 -13.61 -17.05 8.10
N ARG A 190 -12.92 -16.66 7.02
CA ARG A 190 -11.45 -16.78 6.94
C ARG A 190 -10.75 -15.74 7.82
N ASP A 191 -11.37 -14.58 8.05
CA ASP A 191 -10.91 -13.58 9.02
C ASP A 191 -11.22 -13.95 10.48
N VAL A 192 -12.22 -14.81 10.74
CA VAL A 192 -12.53 -15.28 12.11
C VAL A 192 -11.64 -16.47 12.50
N GLY A 193 -11.06 -17.17 11.53
CA GLY A 193 -10.14 -18.30 11.74
C GLY A 193 -8.72 -17.91 12.17
N CYS A 194 -8.33 -16.63 12.07
CA CYS A 194 -7.01 -16.15 12.50
C CYS A 194 -6.95 -15.67 13.97
N VAL A 195 -7.98 -15.94 14.80
CA VAL A 195 -7.99 -15.57 16.23
C VAL A 195 -7.78 -16.77 17.18
N GLN A 196 -7.50 -17.97 16.66
CA GLN A 196 -7.07 -19.09 17.50
C GLN A 196 -5.90 -19.84 16.88
N GLU A 197 -4.69 -19.34 17.11
CA GLU A 197 -3.52 -20.13 17.51
C GLU A 197 -2.54 -19.26 18.31
#